data_AF-A0A4R4XVS0-F1
#
_entry.id   AF-A0A4R4XVS0-F1
#
_cell.length_a   1.000
_cell.length_b   1.000
_cell.length_c   1.000
_cell.angle_alpha   90.00
_cell.angle_beta   90.00
_cell.angle_gamma   90.00
#
_symmetry.space_group_name_H-M   'P 1'
#
loop_
_entity.id
_entity.type
_entity.pdbx_description
1 polymer ?
#
loop_
_entity_poly.entity_id
_entity_poly.type
_entity_poly.pdbx_seq_one_letter_code
_entity_poly.pdbx_strand_id
1 'polypeptide(L)'
;MPGDDPVPADSTAALWRAAEHLSAHPWIAAAEVDDEAVRLVPARAALAVRPEPGALLTEHLDQWSEVYDWTYSQASGRHADDLDLSGWRASDTGEPFPVEHMKDWLRHTVELVLRDKPRRVLELGCGTGMLMHRLHPHVDAYVGTDVAADAVRKLSTSAPGGAVIVQASAHEARSAVVQDAIATAFSGARPDCVLLNSVTQCFPSVEYLRAVVQDAIDIVAPGGTVIIGDVRHAGLLRDHHRWLDAAATDAELDERVDRDEELLFDAPLLASLAAAAGREVRMATFAKTMRADTELTRYRFDAVLHVDPGTPAVAPTVIRWPDLPSGNRVAALRARLDRSPVRVERIPNRLLNTEAGTTAAELHRAIGDLDAVVCLDPTDPRSLEVIAPAMSAARPVQEISGPGKAHEPLRGFVRRRLAEVARRDLRRGGHALVPITVDQGEHHAC
;
A
#
# COMPACT_ATOMS: atom_id res chain seq x y z
N MET A 1 -23.38 38.85 18.52
CA MET A 1 -22.08 39.12 19.15
C MET A 1 -21.88 38.05 20.21
N PRO A 2 -21.21 36.93 19.91
CA PRO A 2 -20.72 36.08 20.99
C PRO A 2 -19.60 36.85 21.70
N GLY A 3 -19.64 36.86 23.03
CA GLY A 3 -18.69 37.59 23.85
C GLY A 3 -17.37 36.84 23.95
N ASP A 4 -16.29 37.53 23.61
CA ASP A 4 -14.94 37.23 24.09
C ASP A 4 -14.91 37.49 25.60
N ASP A 5 -15.25 36.48 26.40
CA ASP A 5 -14.94 36.54 27.83
C ASP A 5 -13.41 36.36 27.98
N PRO A 6 -12.70 37.30 28.62
CA PRO A 6 -11.25 37.21 28.77
C PRO A 6 -10.89 36.00 29.64
N VAL A 7 -10.12 35.09 29.05
CA VAL A 7 -9.46 33.97 29.71
C VAL A 7 -8.70 34.49 30.95
N PRO A 8 -8.95 33.98 32.17
CA PRO A 8 -8.43 34.57 33.40
C PRO A 8 -6.90 34.62 33.39
N ALA A 9 -6.29 35.73 33.81
CA ALA A 9 -4.85 36.02 33.66
C ALA A 9 -3.89 34.92 34.17
N ASP A 10 -4.31 34.11 35.16
CA ASP A 10 -3.55 32.96 35.68
C ASP A 10 -3.50 31.78 34.68
N SER A 11 -4.56 31.60 33.89
CA SER A 11 -4.62 30.58 32.85
C SER A 11 -3.80 30.93 31.62
N THR A 12 -3.76 32.20 31.21
CA THR A 12 -2.87 32.66 30.12
C THR A 12 -1.40 32.53 30.51
N ALA A 13 -1.02 32.87 31.75
CA ALA A 13 0.34 32.68 32.23
C ALA A 13 0.74 31.19 32.29
N ALA A 14 -0.19 30.30 32.60
CA ALA A 14 0.04 28.85 32.55
C ALA A 14 0.28 28.35 31.11
N LEU A 15 -0.46 28.86 30.12
CA LEU A 15 -0.26 28.54 28.70
C LEU A 15 1.15 28.94 28.22
N TRP A 16 1.60 30.15 28.51
CA TRP A 16 2.94 30.61 28.11
C TRP A 16 4.06 29.79 28.76
N ARG A 17 3.96 29.48 30.06
CA ARG A 17 4.95 28.61 30.73
C ARG A 17 4.97 27.20 30.15
N ALA A 18 3.80 26.66 29.79
CA ALA A 18 3.70 25.36 29.15
C ALA A 18 4.32 25.38 27.74
N ALA A 19 4.04 26.39 26.94
CA ALA A 19 4.62 26.57 25.61
C ALA A 19 6.15 26.70 25.65
N GLU A 20 6.68 27.53 26.56
CA GLU A 20 8.12 27.68 26.75
C GLU A 20 8.79 26.34 27.11
N HIS A 21 8.22 25.60 28.07
CA HIS A 21 8.73 24.27 28.45
C HIS A 21 8.70 23.28 27.27
N LEU A 22 7.56 23.20 26.56
CA LEU A 22 7.36 22.27 25.46
C LEU A 22 8.24 22.59 24.24
N SER A 23 8.62 23.86 24.04
CA SER A 23 9.51 24.28 22.95
C SER A 23 10.92 23.66 23.04
N ALA A 24 11.31 23.16 24.22
CA ALA A 24 12.58 22.45 24.41
C ALA A 24 12.51 20.96 24.04
N HIS A 25 11.32 20.40 23.79
CA HIS A 25 11.17 18.99 23.48
C HIS A 25 11.65 18.69 22.05
N PRO A 26 12.50 17.67 21.81
CA PRO A 26 13.12 17.42 20.50
C PRO A 26 12.13 17.07 19.37
N TRP A 27 10.89 16.71 19.71
CA TRP A 27 9.83 16.40 18.73
C TRP A 27 8.93 17.59 18.41
N ILE A 28 9.15 18.74 19.04
CA ILE A 28 8.33 19.94 18.88
C ILE A 28 9.21 21.01 18.23
N ALA A 29 8.86 21.46 17.03
CA ALA A 29 9.53 22.57 16.36
C ALA A 29 9.08 23.92 16.91
N ALA A 30 7.79 24.03 17.22
CA ALA A 30 7.20 25.23 17.79
C ALA A 30 6.07 24.87 18.76
N ALA A 31 5.95 25.65 19.82
CA ALA A 31 4.84 25.62 20.76
C ALA A 31 4.33 27.04 20.92
N GLU A 32 3.15 27.33 20.39
CA GLU A 32 2.59 28.67 20.28
C GLU A 32 1.31 28.74 21.11
N VAL A 33 1.10 29.86 21.81
CA VAL A 33 -0.11 30.09 22.59
C VAL A 33 -1.17 30.72 21.69
N ASP A 34 -2.31 30.04 21.56
CA ASP A 34 -3.55 30.59 21.04
C ASP A 34 -4.46 31.01 22.21
N ASP A 35 -5.63 31.58 21.93
CA ASP A 35 -6.52 32.15 22.96
C ASP A 35 -6.88 31.15 24.08
N GLU A 36 -6.96 29.85 23.78
CA GLU A 36 -7.37 28.81 24.74
C GLU A 36 -6.42 27.60 24.87
N ALA A 37 -5.35 27.52 24.07
CA ALA A 37 -4.53 26.31 23.98
C ALA A 37 -3.07 26.58 23.61
N VAL A 38 -2.21 25.58 23.84
CA VAL A 38 -0.88 25.53 23.24
C VAL A 38 -0.96 24.72 21.94
N ARG A 39 -0.73 25.38 20.80
CA ARG A 39 -0.60 24.77 19.48
C ARG A 39 0.82 24.28 19.28
N LEU A 40 0.97 22.99 18.99
CA LEU A 40 2.26 22.34 18.74
C LEU A 40 2.46 22.08 17.26
N VAL A 41 3.65 22.39 16.75
CA VAL A 41 4.10 22.00 15.41
C VAL A 41 5.16 20.90 15.57
N PRO A 42 4.98 19.70 14.97
CA PRO A 42 5.97 18.63 15.10
C PRO A 42 7.27 19.00 14.42
N ALA A 43 8.39 18.56 14.99
CA ALA A 43 9.69 18.72 14.39
C ALA A 43 9.82 17.87 13.11
N ARG A 44 10.26 18.48 12.01
CA ARG A 44 10.51 17.76 10.74
C ARG A 44 11.46 16.58 10.92
N ALA A 45 12.47 16.73 11.79
CA ALA A 45 13.41 15.66 12.10
C ALA A 45 12.74 14.45 12.79
N ALA A 46 11.68 14.67 13.57
CA ALA A 46 10.92 13.58 14.21
C ALA A 46 10.02 12.82 13.21
N LEU A 47 9.69 13.44 12.07
CA LEU A 47 8.87 12.86 11.00
C LEU A 47 9.70 12.38 9.79
N ALA A 48 11.02 12.60 9.81
CA ALA A 48 11.89 12.33 8.68
C ALA A 48 11.90 10.83 8.32
N VAL A 49 11.90 10.50 7.03
CA VAL A 49 12.09 9.12 6.55
C VAL A 49 13.57 8.79 6.34
N ARG A 50 14.37 9.81 5.99
CA ARG A 50 15.78 9.70 5.61
C ARG A 50 16.63 10.79 6.29
N PRO A 51 17.95 10.59 6.48
CA PRO A 51 18.70 9.36 6.19
C PRO A 51 18.30 8.17 7.09
N GLU A 52 17.80 8.47 8.29
CA GLU A 52 17.21 7.52 9.22
C GLU A 52 15.79 7.98 9.60
N PRO A 53 14.90 7.05 9.97
CA PRO A 53 13.59 7.38 10.50
C PRO A 53 13.66 8.29 11.73
N GLY A 54 12.85 9.35 11.73
CA GLY A 54 12.65 10.22 12.88
C GLY A 54 11.92 9.49 14.00
N ALA A 55 11.98 10.02 15.21
CA ALA A 55 11.46 9.33 16.39
C ALA A 55 9.94 9.08 16.37
N LEU A 56 9.12 10.01 15.85
CA LEU A 56 7.67 9.80 15.73
C LEU A 56 7.34 8.79 14.62
N LEU A 57 8.09 8.82 13.52
CA LEU A 57 7.97 7.83 12.46
C LEU A 57 8.33 6.42 12.97
N THR A 58 9.42 6.32 13.74
CA THR A 58 9.88 5.09 14.38
C THR A 58 8.83 4.55 15.33
N GLU A 59 8.28 5.38 16.24
CA GLU A 59 7.20 4.93 17.14
C GLU A 59 5.98 4.40 16.36
N HIS A 60 5.63 4.99 15.21
CA HIS A 60 4.54 4.49 14.38
C HIS A 60 4.86 3.11 13.76
N LEU A 61 6.09 2.92 13.26
CA LEU A 61 6.54 1.64 12.71
C LEU A 61 6.63 0.54 13.78
N ASP A 62 7.06 0.90 14.99
CA ASP A 62 7.13 -0.02 16.13
C ASP A 62 5.74 -0.53 16.52
N GLN A 63 4.71 0.33 16.48
CA GLN A 63 3.32 -0.09 16.74
C GLN A 63 2.84 -1.19 15.79
N TRP A 64 3.13 -1.05 14.50
CA TRP A 64 2.80 -2.09 13.53
C TRP A 64 3.62 -3.36 13.76
N SER A 65 4.91 -3.21 14.08
CA SER A 65 5.78 -4.35 14.38
C SER A 65 5.26 -5.16 15.58
N GLU A 66 4.82 -4.50 16.65
CA GLU A 66 4.20 -5.16 17.82
C GLU A 66 2.89 -5.88 17.47
N VAL A 67 2.03 -5.27 16.65
CA VAL A 67 0.77 -5.88 16.19
C VAL A 67 1.03 -7.16 15.40
N TYR A 68 2.00 -7.14 14.48
CA TYR A 68 2.33 -8.31 13.66
C TYR A 68 3.09 -9.39 14.43
N ASP A 69 4.06 -9.01 15.27
CA ASP A 69 4.72 -9.97 16.16
C ASP A 69 3.70 -10.70 17.04
N TRP A 70 2.74 -9.97 17.62
CA TRP A 70 1.66 -10.58 18.37
C TRP A 70 0.80 -11.50 17.49
N THR A 71 0.35 -11.01 16.33
CA THR A 71 -0.50 -11.77 15.40
C THR A 71 0.15 -13.09 14.95
N TYR A 72 1.44 -13.06 14.58
CA TYR A 72 2.20 -14.23 14.15
C TYR A 72 2.60 -15.15 15.32
N SER A 73 2.78 -14.62 16.53
CA SER A 73 3.10 -15.43 17.71
C SER A 73 1.92 -16.31 18.13
N GLN A 74 0.67 -15.82 17.97
CA GLN A 74 -0.53 -16.55 18.35
C GLN A 74 -0.80 -17.76 17.43
N ALA A 75 -0.34 -17.71 16.17
CA ALA A 75 -0.52 -18.76 15.15
C ALA A 75 -1.98 -19.29 15.05
N SER A 76 -2.97 -18.45 15.41
CA SER A 76 -4.36 -18.85 15.61
C SER A 76 -5.10 -19.12 14.29
N GLY A 77 -4.53 -18.69 13.16
CA GLY A 77 -4.97 -18.96 11.79
C GLY A 77 -4.04 -19.88 11.01
N ARG A 78 -3.14 -20.63 11.67
CA ARG A 78 -2.25 -21.56 10.99
C ARG A 78 -3.01 -22.79 10.50
N HIS A 79 -3.15 -22.92 9.19
CA HIS A 79 -3.80 -24.07 8.54
C HIS A 79 -2.81 -25.14 8.08
N ALA A 80 -1.61 -24.72 7.70
CA ALA A 80 -0.49 -25.59 7.32
C ALA A 80 0.84 -24.87 7.59
N ASP A 81 1.97 -25.53 7.30
CA ASP A 81 3.28 -24.89 7.42
C ASP A 81 3.47 -23.74 6.43
N ASP A 82 2.81 -23.81 5.26
CA ASP A 82 2.90 -22.84 4.17
C ASP A 82 1.65 -21.94 4.04
N LEU A 83 0.71 -22.04 4.97
CA LEU A 83 -0.56 -21.32 4.95
C LEU A 83 -0.95 -20.88 6.36
N ASP A 84 -0.49 -19.69 6.73
CA ASP A 84 -0.85 -19.02 7.97
C ASP A 84 -1.74 -17.81 7.66
N LEU A 85 -3.03 -17.96 7.95
CA LEU A 85 -4.04 -16.94 7.73
C LEU A 85 -4.29 -16.11 9.00
N SER A 86 -3.38 -16.15 9.98
CA SER A 86 -3.46 -15.30 11.17
C SER A 86 -3.48 -13.83 10.76
N GLY A 87 -4.47 -13.08 11.23
CA GLY A 87 -4.67 -11.67 10.87
C GLY A 87 -5.59 -11.41 9.66
N TRP A 88 -5.96 -12.44 8.89
CA TRP A 88 -6.86 -12.28 7.74
C TRP A 88 -8.33 -12.36 8.15
N ARG A 89 -8.92 -11.21 8.47
CA ARG A 89 -10.33 -11.06 8.86
C ARG A 89 -11.06 -10.11 7.94
N ALA A 90 -12.31 -10.41 7.65
CA ALA A 90 -13.17 -9.55 6.86
C ALA A 90 -13.66 -8.36 7.69
N SER A 91 -13.52 -7.15 7.14
CA SER A 91 -13.84 -5.90 7.83
C SER A 91 -15.34 -5.74 8.18
N ASP A 92 -16.22 -6.40 7.43
CA ASP A 92 -17.68 -6.31 7.59
C ASP A 92 -18.22 -7.18 8.75
N THR A 93 -17.61 -8.34 8.95
CA THR A 93 -18.06 -9.36 9.91
C THR A 93 -17.11 -9.53 11.09
N GLY A 94 -15.85 -9.11 10.95
CA GLY A 94 -14.78 -9.39 11.91
C GLY A 94 -14.31 -10.85 11.92
N GLU A 95 -14.92 -11.72 11.11
CA GLU A 95 -14.63 -13.14 11.04
C GLU A 95 -13.44 -13.43 10.11
N PRO A 96 -12.71 -14.55 10.30
CA PRO A 96 -11.67 -14.96 9.38
C PRO A 96 -12.21 -15.15 7.96
N PHE A 97 -11.42 -14.76 6.96
CA PHE A 97 -11.79 -15.04 5.56
C PHE A 97 -11.88 -16.56 5.31
N PRO A 98 -12.80 -17.02 4.44
CA PRO A 98 -12.85 -18.42 4.05
C PRO A 98 -11.52 -18.90 3.44
N VAL A 99 -11.02 -20.06 3.85
CA VAL A 99 -9.73 -20.61 3.40
C VAL A 99 -9.63 -20.68 1.87
N GLU A 100 -10.68 -21.15 1.19
CA GLU A 100 -10.67 -21.24 -0.28
C GLU A 100 -10.62 -19.87 -0.96
N HIS A 101 -11.17 -18.84 -0.34
CA HIS A 101 -11.04 -17.47 -0.83
C HIS A 101 -9.60 -16.98 -0.71
N MET A 102 -8.95 -17.24 0.42
CA MET A 102 -7.54 -16.88 0.62
C MET A 102 -6.58 -17.67 -0.27
N LYS A 103 -6.89 -18.93 -0.59
CA LYS A 103 -6.15 -19.70 -1.61
C LYS A 103 -6.30 -19.09 -3.01
N ASP A 104 -7.48 -18.59 -3.35
CA ASP A 104 -7.71 -17.87 -4.62
C ASP A 104 -6.90 -16.55 -4.65
N TRP A 105 -6.84 -15.81 -3.55
CA TRP A 105 -6.00 -14.61 -3.41
C TRP A 105 -4.50 -14.92 -3.56
N LEU A 106 -4.01 -15.98 -2.91
CA LEU A 106 -2.63 -16.45 -3.07
C LEU A 106 -2.32 -16.84 -4.51
N ARG A 107 -3.22 -17.62 -5.15
CA ARG A 107 -3.05 -18.04 -6.54
C ARG A 107 -2.98 -16.84 -7.48
N HIS A 108 -3.90 -15.89 -7.33
CA HIS A 108 -3.91 -14.65 -8.11
C HIS A 108 -2.59 -13.89 -8.00
N THR A 109 -2.08 -13.74 -6.77
CA THR A 109 -0.82 -13.03 -6.52
C THR A 109 0.39 -13.77 -7.10
N VAL A 110 0.46 -15.10 -6.95
CA VAL A 110 1.52 -15.93 -7.53
C VAL A 110 1.50 -15.87 -9.06
N GLU A 111 0.32 -15.95 -9.67
CA GLU A 111 0.15 -15.80 -11.13
C GLU A 111 0.59 -14.42 -11.63
N LEU A 112 0.32 -13.35 -10.86
CA LEU A 112 0.80 -12.00 -11.16
C LEU A 112 2.32 -11.94 -11.18
N VAL A 113 2.98 -12.46 -10.14
CA VAL A 113 4.45 -12.45 -10.00
C VAL A 113 5.13 -13.29 -11.06
N LEU A 114 4.62 -14.50 -11.33
CA LEU A 114 5.24 -15.43 -12.28
C LEU A 114 5.00 -15.07 -13.75
N ARG A 115 4.12 -14.09 -14.04
CA ARG A 115 3.84 -13.65 -15.42
C ARG A 115 5.09 -13.20 -16.17
N ASP A 116 5.96 -12.45 -15.50
CA ASP A 116 7.22 -11.94 -16.06
C ASP A 116 8.39 -12.93 -15.90
N LYS A 117 8.11 -14.15 -15.41
CA LYS A 117 9.08 -15.25 -15.25
C LYS A 117 10.36 -14.82 -14.50
N PRO A 118 10.22 -14.23 -13.30
CA PRO A 118 11.38 -13.80 -12.52
C PRO A 118 12.24 -14.99 -12.13
N ARG A 119 13.54 -14.74 -11.92
CA ARG A 119 14.50 -15.75 -11.45
C ARG A 119 15.01 -15.45 -10.04
N ARG A 120 15.04 -14.18 -9.64
CA ARG A 120 15.57 -13.68 -8.37
C ARG A 120 14.57 -12.71 -7.76
N VAL A 121 13.80 -13.20 -6.81
CA VAL A 121 12.73 -12.43 -6.15
C VAL A 121 13.22 -11.90 -4.81
N LEU A 122 13.14 -10.58 -4.61
CA LEU A 122 13.24 -9.93 -3.31
C LEU A 122 11.83 -9.55 -2.83
N GLU A 123 11.35 -10.15 -1.76
CA GLU A 123 10.07 -9.81 -1.12
C GLU A 123 10.31 -8.96 0.13
N LEU A 124 9.71 -7.77 0.17
CA LEU A 124 9.74 -6.85 1.31
C LEU A 124 8.44 -6.98 2.10
N GLY A 125 8.53 -7.50 3.33
CA GLY A 125 7.39 -7.89 4.15
C GLY A 125 6.92 -9.32 3.83
N CYS A 126 7.82 -10.30 3.92
CA CYS A 126 7.51 -11.70 3.56
C CYS A 126 6.63 -12.43 4.57
N GLY A 127 6.41 -11.85 5.76
CA GLY A 127 5.59 -12.39 6.83
C GLY A 127 5.95 -13.85 7.17
N THR A 128 4.93 -14.70 7.18
CA THR A 128 5.04 -16.14 7.46
C THR A 128 5.51 -16.96 6.24
N GLY A 129 5.80 -16.32 5.10
CA GLY A 129 6.34 -16.99 3.91
C GLY A 129 5.30 -17.60 2.98
N MET A 130 4.02 -17.19 3.06
CA MET A 130 2.96 -17.77 2.21
C MET A 130 3.26 -17.67 0.70
N LEU A 131 3.85 -16.55 0.26
CA LEU A 131 4.28 -16.36 -1.12
C LEU A 131 5.60 -17.06 -1.40
N MET A 132 6.59 -16.96 -0.50
CA MET A 132 7.86 -17.71 -0.60
C MET A 132 7.64 -19.19 -0.92
N HIS A 133 6.78 -19.89 -0.18
CA HIS A 133 6.53 -21.32 -0.38
C HIS A 133 5.96 -21.67 -1.76
N ARG A 134 5.28 -20.72 -2.42
CA ARG A 134 4.67 -20.89 -3.74
C ARG A 134 5.52 -20.37 -4.88
N LEU A 135 6.35 -19.35 -4.63
CA LEU A 135 7.24 -18.76 -5.62
C LEU A 135 8.56 -19.53 -5.74
N HIS A 136 9.14 -19.97 -4.61
CA HIS A 136 10.45 -20.63 -4.56
C HIS A 136 10.62 -21.78 -5.56
N PRO A 137 9.64 -22.70 -5.76
CA PRO A 137 9.78 -23.79 -6.74
C PRO A 137 9.89 -23.34 -8.21
N HIS A 138 9.60 -22.07 -8.51
CA HIS A 138 9.55 -21.52 -9.86
C HIS A 138 10.64 -20.48 -10.14
N VAL A 139 11.48 -20.17 -9.15
CA VAL A 139 12.54 -19.18 -9.24
C VAL A 139 13.88 -19.80 -8.84
N ASP A 140 14.99 -19.20 -9.27
CA ASP A 140 16.32 -19.74 -8.94
C ASP A 140 16.71 -19.42 -7.49
N ALA A 141 16.31 -18.24 -7.00
CA ALA A 141 16.62 -17.79 -5.66
C ALA A 141 15.59 -16.79 -5.15
N TYR A 142 15.48 -16.72 -3.82
CA TYR A 142 14.53 -15.86 -3.12
C TYR A 142 15.20 -15.18 -1.93
N VAL A 143 14.94 -13.89 -1.74
CA VAL A 143 15.27 -13.15 -0.51
C VAL A 143 13.99 -12.58 0.06
N GLY A 144 13.74 -12.80 1.36
CA GLY A 144 12.63 -12.20 2.09
C GLY A 144 13.12 -11.31 3.21
N THR A 145 12.47 -10.15 3.38
CA THR A 145 12.69 -9.30 4.56
C THR A 145 11.39 -9.15 5.35
N ASP A 146 11.49 -9.08 6.67
CA ASP A 146 10.35 -8.72 7.52
C ASP A 146 10.83 -8.03 8.80
N VAL A 147 9.97 -7.23 9.44
CA VAL A 147 10.26 -6.58 10.73
C VAL A 147 10.08 -7.54 11.91
N ALA A 148 9.17 -8.50 11.76
CA ALA A 148 8.77 -9.44 12.80
C ALA A 148 9.86 -10.49 13.05
N ALA A 149 10.67 -10.29 14.10
CA ALA A 149 11.83 -11.14 14.42
C ALA A 149 11.46 -12.61 14.57
N ASP A 150 10.26 -12.88 15.09
CA ASP A 150 9.74 -14.22 15.29
C ASP A 150 9.35 -14.92 13.99
N ALA A 151 8.72 -14.19 13.05
CA ALA A 151 8.41 -14.70 11.73
C ALA A 151 9.68 -14.99 10.94
N VAL A 152 10.63 -14.04 10.93
CA VAL A 152 11.95 -14.20 10.30
C VAL A 152 12.67 -15.42 10.82
N ARG A 153 12.76 -15.61 12.14
CA ARG A 153 13.46 -16.75 12.75
C ARG A 153 12.82 -18.09 12.40
N LYS A 154 11.49 -18.18 12.46
CA LYS A 154 10.73 -19.40 12.10
C LYS A 154 10.93 -19.73 10.62
N LEU A 155 10.70 -18.75 9.74
CA LEU A 155 10.80 -18.93 8.30
C LEU A 155 12.23 -19.25 7.85
N SER A 156 13.24 -18.61 8.44
CA SER A 156 14.66 -18.90 8.19
C SER A 156 15.02 -20.35 8.51
N THR A 157 14.39 -20.94 9.54
CA THR A 157 14.66 -22.33 9.97
C THR A 157 14.05 -23.33 9.00
N SER A 158 12.92 -23.01 8.38
CA SER A 158 12.21 -23.87 7.42
C SER A 158 12.46 -23.49 5.96
N ALA A 159 13.28 -22.48 5.69
CA ALA A 159 13.53 -21.96 4.35
C ALA A 159 14.18 -23.04 3.46
N PRO A 160 13.68 -23.27 2.25
CA PRO A 160 14.31 -24.20 1.31
C PRO A 160 15.66 -23.65 0.83
N GLY A 161 16.51 -24.54 0.29
CA GLY A 161 17.80 -24.13 -0.28
C GLY A 161 17.63 -23.07 -1.37
N GLY A 162 18.45 -22.01 -1.32
CA GLY A 162 18.34 -20.87 -2.25
C GLY A 162 17.37 -19.77 -1.80
N ALA A 163 16.71 -19.93 -0.65
CA ALA A 163 15.99 -18.86 0.04
C ALA A 163 16.80 -18.30 1.21
N VAL A 164 16.88 -16.98 1.35
CA VAL A 164 17.51 -16.28 2.49
C VAL A 164 16.49 -15.32 3.10
N ILE A 165 16.28 -15.39 4.40
CA ILE A 165 15.32 -14.53 5.13
C ILE A 165 16.09 -13.71 6.15
N VAL A 166 15.87 -12.39 6.17
CA VAL A 166 16.55 -11.46 7.07
C VAL A 166 15.57 -10.49 7.72
N GLN A 167 15.91 -10.03 8.92
CA GLN A 167 15.10 -9.02 9.60
C GLN A 167 15.47 -7.64 9.07
N ALA A 168 14.52 -6.99 8.40
CA ALA A 168 14.65 -5.62 7.88
C ALA A 168 13.27 -5.08 7.46
N SER A 169 13.07 -3.78 7.71
CA SER A 169 11.89 -3.04 7.25
C SER A 169 11.96 -2.74 5.76
N ALA A 170 10.81 -2.43 5.13
CA ALA A 170 10.77 -2.14 3.70
C ALA A 170 11.67 -0.95 3.27
N HIS A 171 11.80 0.10 4.09
CA HIS A 171 12.68 1.25 3.80
C HIS A 171 14.19 0.94 3.93
N GLU A 172 14.52 -0.26 4.42
CA GLU A 172 15.88 -0.77 4.61
C GLU A 172 16.30 -1.72 3.49
N ALA A 173 15.58 -1.75 2.36
CA ALA A 173 15.89 -2.59 1.19
C ALA A 173 17.34 -2.41 0.67
N ARG A 174 17.96 -1.27 0.96
CA ARG A 174 19.34 -0.93 0.60
C ARG A 174 20.34 -1.04 1.77
N SER A 175 19.90 -1.49 2.95
CA SER A 175 20.77 -1.69 4.11
C SER A 175 21.82 -2.78 3.86
N ALA A 176 22.93 -2.74 4.61
CA ALA A 176 23.99 -3.73 4.48
C ALA A 176 23.48 -5.16 4.67
N VAL A 177 22.58 -5.39 5.65
CA VAL A 177 21.98 -6.71 5.92
C VAL A 177 21.23 -7.26 4.71
N VAL A 178 20.42 -6.42 4.04
CA VAL A 178 19.67 -6.85 2.85
C VAL A 178 20.61 -7.04 1.65
N GLN A 179 21.61 -6.17 1.49
CA GLN A 179 22.59 -6.32 0.41
C GLN A 179 23.45 -7.59 0.56
N ASP A 180 23.82 -7.96 1.79
CA ASP A 180 24.54 -9.20 2.08
C ASP A 180 23.67 -10.44 1.80
N ALA A 181 22.37 -10.38 2.14
CA ALA A 181 21.41 -11.44 1.82
C ALA A 181 21.25 -11.61 0.30
N ILE A 182 21.12 -10.51 -0.44
CA ILE A 182 21.09 -10.47 -1.91
C ILE A 182 22.38 -11.07 -2.48
N ALA A 183 23.54 -10.64 -2.00
CA ALA A 183 24.84 -11.14 -2.49
C ALA A 183 24.97 -12.66 -2.28
N THR A 184 24.49 -13.16 -1.14
CA THR A 184 24.50 -14.57 -0.77
C THR A 184 23.55 -15.40 -1.64
N ALA A 185 22.27 -15.01 -1.70
CA ALA A 185 21.24 -15.78 -2.40
C ALA A 185 21.38 -15.68 -3.93
N PHE A 186 21.71 -14.50 -4.44
CA PHE A 186 21.69 -14.21 -5.87
C PHE A 186 23.09 -14.27 -6.51
N SER A 187 24.11 -14.71 -5.78
CA SER A 187 25.51 -14.76 -6.26
C SER A 187 25.99 -13.39 -6.78
N GLY A 188 25.63 -12.32 -6.07
CA GLY A 188 25.95 -10.93 -6.42
C GLY A 188 25.11 -10.31 -7.55
N ALA A 189 24.17 -11.05 -8.15
CA ALA A 189 23.25 -10.49 -9.13
C ALA A 189 22.14 -9.66 -8.45
N ARG A 190 21.62 -8.65 -9.18
CA ARG A 190 20.44 -7.89 -8.74
C ARG A 190 19.17 -8.75 -8.80
N PRO A 191 18.16 -8.48 -7.94
CA PRO A 191 16.83 -9.05 -8.12
C PRO A 191 16.28 -8.64 -9.48
N ASP A 192 15.55 -9.54 -10.15
CA ASP A 192 14.75 -9.20 -11.34
C ASP A 192 13.26 -9.03 -11.02
N CYS A 193 12.86 -9.28 -9.78
CA CYS A 193 11.57 -8.91 -9.22
C CYS A 193 11.73 -8.42 -7.78
N VAL A 194 11.19 -7.24 -7.46
CA VAL A 194 11.01 -6.75 -6.09
C VAL A 194 9.51 -6.76 -5.79
N LEU A 195 9.10 -7.43 -4.71
CA LEU A 195 7.70 -7.67 -4.37
C LEU A 195 7.36 -7.00 -3.04
N LEU A 196 6.30 -6.20 -3.04
CA LEU A 196 5.66 -5.61 -1.86
C LEU A 196 4.18 -5.97 -1.92
N ASN A 197 3.77 -7.07 -1.31
CA ASN A 197 2.38 -7.53 -1.39
C ASN A 197 1.71 -7.45 -0.02
N SER A 198 0.62 -6.67 0.08
CA SER A 198 -0.15 -6.51 1.33
C SER A 198 0.67 -5.97 2.52
N VAL A 199 1.68 -5.13 2.23
CA VAL A 199 2.53 -4.49 3.24
C VAL A 199 2.35 -2.97 3.30
N THR A 200 1.99 -2.34 2.17
CA THR A 200 1.96 -0.88 2.06
C THR A 200 0.92 -0.23 2.95
N GLN A 201 -0.12 -0.95 3.34
CA GLN A 201 -1.15 -0.47 4.28
C GLN A 201 -0.57 -0.13 5.66
N CYS A 202 0.56 -0.74 6.04
CA CYS A 202 1.25 -0.48 7.30
C CYS A 202 2.20 0.72 7.22
N PHE A 203 2.35 1.33 6.04
CA PHE A 203 3.28 2.43 5.88
C PHE A 203 2.70 3.71 6.49
N PRO A 204 3.55 4.58 7.06
CA PRO A 204 3.08 5.77 7.76
C PRO A 204 2.56 6.87 6.83
N SER A 205 3.14 7.01 5.64
CA SER A 205 2.92 8.19 4.79
C SER A 205 3.29 7.95 3.33
N VAL A 206 2.87 8.86 2.46
CA VAL A 206 3.27 8.89 1.05
C VAL A 206 4.77 9.11 0.90
N GLU A 207 5.40 9.88 1.78
CA GLU A 207 6.85 10.11 1.74
C GLU A 207 7.63 8.83 2.07
N TYR A 208 7.12 8.00 2.99
CA TYR A 208 7.70 6.69 3.26
C TYR A 208 7.53 5.75 2.06
N LEU A 209 6.33 5.72 1.47
CA LEU A 209 6.07 4.96 0.24
C LEU A 209 7.03 5.39 -0.89
N ARG A 210 7.23 6.70 -1.09
CA ARG A 210 8.17 7.26 -2.07
C ARG A 210 9.58 6.68 -1.87
N ALA A 211 10.10 6.72 -0.65
CA ALA A 211 11.43 6.23 -0.35
C ALA A 211 11.59 4.72 -0.65
N VAL A 212 10.56 3.92 -0.33
CA VAL A 212 10.55 2.47 -0.57
C VAL A 212 10.45 2.16 -2.07
N VAL A 213 9.55 2.82 -2.79
CA VAL A 213 9.38 2.64 -4.24
C VAL A 213 10.65 3.05 -4.99
N GLN A 214 11.28 4.16 -4.59
CA GLN A 214 12.55 4.59 -5.15
C GLN A 214 13.64 3.54 -4.98
N ASP A 215 13.81 3.02 -3.75
CA ASP A 215 14.79 1.99 -3.46
C ASP A 215 14.52 0.72 -4.27
N ALA A 216 13.26 0.29 -4.37
CA ALA A 216 12.87 -0.88 -5.14
C ALA A 216 13.19 -0.71 -6.64
N ILE A 217 12.92 0.46 -7.21
CA ILE A 217 13.27 0.80 -8.60
C ILE A 217 14.80 0.87 -8.76
N ASP A 218 15.56 1.34 -7.79
CA ASP A 218 17.02 1.44 -7.92
C ASP A 218 17.74 0.09 -7.84
N ILE A 219 17.24 -0.84 -7.02
CA ILE A 219 17.88 -2.15 -6.80
C ILE A 219 17.53 -3.18 -7.87
N VAL A 220 16.34 -3.09 -8.48
CA VAL A 220 15.90 -4.08 -9.48
C VAL A 220 16.78 -4.01 -10.73
N ALA A 221 17.07 -5.16 -11.34
CA ALA A 221 17.79 -5.26 -12.59
C ALA A 221 17.04 -4.52 -13.73
N PRO A 222 17.75 -3.94 -14.72
CA PRO A 222 17.11 -3.50 -15.97
C PRO A 222 16.31 -4.64 -16.62
N GLY A 223 15.10 -4.32 -17.09
CA GLY A 223 14.12 -5.29 -17.58
C GLY A 223 13.35 -6.06 -16.51
N GLY A 224 13.63 -5.82 -15.22
CA GLY A 224 12.92 -6.44 -14.10
C GLY A 224 11.65 -5.69 -13.69
N THR A 225 10.99 -6.20 -12.65
CA THR A 225 9.72 -5.65 -12.15
C THR A 225 9.75 -5.27 -10.68
N VAL A 226 8.99 -4.22 -10.33
CA VAL A 226 8.60 -3.92 -8.95
C VAL A 226 7.09 -4.12 -8.88
N ILE A 227 6.65 -5.06 -8.05
CA ILE A 227 5.24 -5.42 -7.88
C ILE A 227 4.77 -4.89 -6.53
N ILE A 228 3.76 -4.03 -6.56
CA ILE A 228 3.12 -3.46 -5.37
C ILE A 228 1.69 -3.99 -5.36
N GLY A 229 1.52 -5.09 -4.63
CA GLY A 229 0.30 -5.88 -4.62
C GLY A 229 -0.60 -5.59 -3.43
N ASP A 230 -1.88 -5.85 -3.64
CA ASP A 230 -2.96 -5.76 -2.64
C ASP A 230 -3.15 -4.36 -2.05
N VAL A 231 -3.00 -3.34 -2.89
CA VAL A 231 -3.09 -1.93 -2.52
C VAL A 231 -4.55 -1.52 -2.33
N ARG A 232 -4.89 -1.01 -1.14
CA ARG A 232 -6.18 -0.35 -0.88
C ARG A 232 -6.27 0.98 -1.64
N HIS A 233 -7.29 1.11 -2.49
CA HIS A 233 -7.44 2.26 -3.39
C HIS A 233 -8.00 3.49 -2.66
N ALA A 234 -7.21 4.56 -2.51
CA ALA A 234 -7.62 5.77 -1.76
C ALA A 234 -8.91 6.42 -2.30
N GLY A 235 -9.09 6.43 -3.62
CA GLY A 235 -10.32 6.95 -4.25
C GLY A 235 -11.61 6.16 -3.94
N LEU A 236 -11.50 5.01 -3.27
CA LEU A 236 -12.63 4.17 -2.86
C LEU A 236 -12.79 4.04 -1.33
N LEU A 237 -12.01 4.77 -0.53
CA LEU A 237 -12.04 4.65 0.93
C LEU A 237 -13.44 4.92 1.51
N ARG A 238 -14.09 6.00 1.05
CA ARG A 238 -15.48 6.31 1.46
C ARG A 238 -16.47 5.24 1.00
N ASP A 239 -16.29 4.70 -0.21
CA ASP A 239 -17.13 3.64 -0.74
C ASP A 239 -16.99 2.34 0.07
N HIS A 240 -15.77 2.04 0.55
CA HIS A 240 -15.52 0.92 1.44
C HIS A 240 -16.26 1.08 2.76
N HIS A 241 -16.13 2.22 3.45
CA HIS A 241 -16.87 2.44 4.70
C HIS A 241 -18.38 2.45 4.52
N ARG A 242 -18.90 2.96 3.38
CA ARG A 242 -20.32 2.86 3.04
C ARG A 242 -20.77 1.41 2.84
N TRP A 243 -19.92 0.56 2.26
CA TRP A 243 -20.22 -0.85 2.09
C TRP A 243 -20.25 -1.60 3.42
N LEU A 244 -19.36 -1.26 4.35
CA LEU A 244 -19.37 -1.80 5.72
C LEU A 244 -20.61 -1.36 6.51
N ASP A 245 -21.11 -0.16 6.27
CA ASP A 245 -22.26 0.41 6.96
C ASP A 245 -23.10 1.26 6.01
N ALA A 246 -24.06 0.61 5.36
CA ALA A 246 -24.94 1.26 4.40
C ALA A 246 -25.88 2.31 5.04
N ALA A 247 -26.06 2.25 6.36
CA ALA A 247 -26.94 3.16 7.11
C ALA A 247 -26.23 4.40 7.65
N ALA A 248 -24.88 4.41 7.67
CA ALA A 248 -24.10 5.54 8.15
C ALA A 248 -24.44 6.84 7.42
N THR A 249 -24.48 7.95 8.14
CA THR A 249 -24.62 9.30 7.58
C THR A 249 -23.32 9.74 6.89
N ASP A 250 -23.40 10.80 6.09
CA ASP A 250 -22.20 11.33 5.44
C ASP A 250 -21.13 11.80 6.43
N ALA A 251 -21.54 12.39 7.55
CA ALA A 251 -20.63 12.86 8.60
C ALA A 251 -19.95 11.70 9.34
N GLU A 252 -20.68 10.63 9.64
CA GLU A 252 -20.09 9.42 10.27
C GLU A 252 -19.07 8.75 9.35
N LEU A 253 -19.30 8.80 8.03
CA LEU A 253 -18.32 8.26 7.08
C LEU A 253 -17.08 9.14 6.95
N ASP A 254 -17.23 10.47 6.94
CA ASP A 254 -16.08 11.38 6.98
C ASP A 254 -15.23 11.11 8.23
N GLU A 255 -15.87 10.96 9.40
CA GLU A 255 -15.18 10.64 10.64
C GLU A 255 -14.46 9.28 10.62
N ARG A 256 -15.02 8.27 9.94
CA ARG A 256 -14.38 6.96 9.76
C ARG A 256 -13.21 7.03 8.79
N VAL A 257 -13.37 7.72 7.67
CA VAL A 257 -12.30 7.99 6.70
C VAL A 257 -11.11 8.66 7.41
N ASP A 258 -11.37 9.71 8.20
CA ASP A 258 -10.34 10.45 8.94
C ASP A 258 -9.63 9.62 10.02
N ARG A 259 -10.24 8.51 10.45
CA ARG A 259 -9.71 7.62 11.50
C ARG A 259 -9.10 6.33 10.95
N ASP A 260 -9.17 6.06 9.66
CA ASP A 260 -8.53 4.88 9.08
C ASP A 260 -7.03 4.92 9.41
N GLU A 261 -6.48 3.79 9.86
CA GLU A 261 -5.11 3.71 10.39
C GLU A 261 -4.11 3.15 9.39
N GLU A 262 -4.57 2.84 8.18
CA GLU A 262 -3.74 2.30 7.11
C GLU A 262 -3.39 3.36 6.06
N LEU A 263 -2.27 3.19 5.35
CA LEU A 263 -1.99 3.99 4.16
C LEU A 263 -2.80 3.48 2.97
N LEU A 264 -3.51 4.40 2.31
CA LEU A 264 -4.15 4.16 1.02
C LEU A 264 -3.59 5.13 0.00
N PHE A 265 -3.51 4.69 -1.26
CA PHE A 265 -3.16 5.55 -2.39
C PHE A 265 -3.84 5.06 -3.66
N ASP A 266 -3.89 5.91 -4.69
CA ASP A 266 -4.34 5.54 -6.02
C ASP A 266 -3.16 5.37 -7.01
N ALA A 267 -3.47 4.81 -8.18
CA ALA A 267 -2.46 4.55 -9.19
C ALA A 267 -1.79 5.83 -9.78
N PRO A 268 -2.48 6.97 -9.96
CA PRO A 268 -1.85 8.20 -10.43
C PRO A 268 -0.80 8.72 -9.46
N LEU A 269 -1.04 8.63 -8.14
CA LEU A 269 -0.02 8.96 -7.15
C LEU A 269 1.20 8.03 -7.27
N LEU A 270 0.97 6.71 -7.32
CA LEU A 270 2.06 5.74 -7.45
C LEU A 270 2.88 5.98 -8.73
N ALA A 271 2.21 6.27 -9.86
CA ALA A 271 2.87 6.62 -11.11
C ALA A 271 3.74 7.87 -10.97
N SER A 272 3.27 8.91 -10.28
CA SER A 272 4.04 10.12 -9.99
C SER A 272 5.28 9.84 -9.13
N LEU A 273 5.17 8.94 -8.15
CA LEU A 273 6.32 8.49 -7.35
C LEU A 273 7.35 7.75 -8.20
N ALA A 274 6.89 6.82 -9.05
CA ALA A 274 7.76 6.05 -9.93
C ALA A 274 8.40 6.92 -11.03
N ALA A 275 7.70 7.93 -11.53
CA ALA A 275 8.22 8.87 -12.53
C ALA A 275 9.41 9.70 -12.01
N ALA A 276 9.52 9.86 -10.69
CA ALA A 276 10.64 10.56 -10.07
C ALA A 276 11.93 9.73 -9.99
N ALA A 277 11.87 8.43 -10.32
CA ALA A 277 12.94 7.48 -10.04
C ALA A 277 14.15 7.48 -10.98
N GLY A 278 14.23 8.42 -11.92
CA GLY A 278 15.39 8.58 -12.81
C GLY A 278 15.66 7.44 -13.79
N ARG A 279 14.81 6.41 -13.81
CA ARG A 279 14.82 5.26 -14.73
C ARG A 279 13.57 5.28 -15.62
N GLU A 280 13.59 4.56 -16.74
CA GLU A 280 12.39 4.39 -17.56
C GLU A 280 11.44 3.42 -16.84
N VAL A 281 10.22 3.87 -16.54
CA VAL A 281 9.23 3.02 -15.87
C VAL A 281 7.94 2.97 -16.65
N ARG A 282 7.42 1.76 -16.86
CA ARG A 282 6.07 1.53 -17.39
C ARG A 282 5.23 0.81 -16.34
N MET A 283 4.00 1.24 -16.11
CA MET A 283 3.12 0.65 -15.10
C MET A 283 1.87 0.05 -15.72
N ALA A 284 1.44 -1.09 -15.19
CA ALA A 284 0.11 -1.65 -15.37
C ALA A 284 -0.57 -1.86 -14.01
N THR A 285 -1.87 -1.60 -13.97
CA THR A 285 -2.75 -1.83 -12.81
C THR A 285 -3.65 -3.04 -13.09
N PHE A 286 -3.62 -4.04 -12.21
CA PHE A 286 -4.39 -5.27 -12.34
C PHE A 286 -5.58 -5.26 -11.39
N ALA A 287 -6.72 -5.70 -11.90
CA ALA A 287 -7.89 -5.94 -11.08
C ALA A 287 -7.79 -7.32 -10.41
N LYS A 288 -8.32 -7.45 -9.19
CA LYS A 288 -8.42 -8.75 -8.52
C LYS A 288 -9.42 -9.65 -9.24
N THR A 289 -8.94 -10.75 -9.82
CA THR A 289 -9.76 -11.67 -10.64
C THR A 289 -10.40 -12.81 -9.85
N MET A 290 -10.31 -12.76 -8.52
CA MET A 290 -10.90 -13.73 -7.59
C MET A 290 -12.43 -13.71 -7.68
N ARG A 291 -13.07 -14.85 -7.44
CA ARG A 291 -14.52 -15.02 -7.67
C ARG A 291 -15.41 -14.39 -6.60
N ALA A 292 -14.95 -14.35 -5.36
CA ALA A 292 -15.79 -13.89 -4.26
C ALA A 292 -15.91 -12.37 -4.25
N ASP A 293 -17.07 -11.90 -3.85
CA ASP A 293 -17.37 -10.48 -3.72
C ASP A 293 -17.02 -10.02 -2.29
N THR A 294 -15.88 -9.37 -2.14
CA THR A 294 -15.25 -9.06 -0.83
C THR A 294 -14.55 -7.72 -0.88
N GLU A 295 -14.11 -7.20 0.26
CA GLU A 295 -13.29 -5.99 0.29
C GLU A 295 -11.99 -6.12 -0.54
N LEU A 296 -11.40 -7.32 -0.58
CA LEU A 296 -10.17 -7.60 -1.32
C LEU A 296 -10.40 -7.41 -2.83
N THR A 297 -11.55 -7.87 -3.34
CA THR A 297 -11.87 -7.79 -4.77
C THR A 297 -12.46 -6.47 -5.23
N ARG A 298 -13.13 -5.75 -4.31
CA ARG A 298 -13.79 -4.47 -4.59
C ARG A 298 -12.86 -3.27 -4.52
N TYR A 299 -12.04 -3.21 -3.48
CA TYR A 299 -11.39 -1.97 -3.04
C TYR A 299 -9.87 -2.02 -3.12
N ARG A 300 -9.31 -3.12 -3.64
CA ARG A 300 -7.86 -3.29 -3.81
C ARG A 300 -7.47 -3.51 -5.26
N PHE A 301 -6.24 -3.15 -5.60
CA PHE A 301 -5.64 -3.38 -6.90
C PHE A 301 -4.18 -3.81 -6.74
N ASP A 302 -3.59 -4.32 -7.82
CA ASP A 302 -2.16 -4.59 -7.89
C ASP A 302 -1.51 -3.68 -8.94
N ALA A 303 -0.30 -3.21 -8.69
CA ALA A 303 0.50 -2.46 -9.65
C ALA A 303 1.79 -3.21 -9.97
N VAL A 304 2.13 -3.26 -11.26
CA VAL A 304 3.42 -3.79 -11.73
C VAL A 304 4.16 -2.67 -12.45
N LEU A 305 5.32 -2.31 -11.93
CA LEU A 305 6.26 -1.37 -12.53
C LEU A 305 7.33 -2.16 -13.28
N HIS A 306 7.36 -2.07 -14.60
CA HIS A 306 8.45 -2.58 -15.42
C HIS A 306 9.52 -1.52 -15.55
N VAL A 307 10.76 -1.85 -15.16
CA VAL A 307 11.87 -0.89 -15.07
C VAL A 307 12.87 -1.13 -16.18
N ASP A 308 13.15 -0.09 -16.96
CA ASP A 308 13.90 -0.13 -18.22
C ASP A 308 13.46 -1.28 -19.15
N PRO A 309 12.16 -1.46 -19.44
CA PRO A 309 11.67 -2.56 -20.27
C PRO A 309 12.05 -2.42 -21.75
N GLY A 310 12.55 -1.24 -22.15
CA GLY A 310 12.72 -0.87 -23.55
C GLY A 310 11.40 -0.53 -24.24
N THR A 311 11.49 -0.23 -25.54
CA THR A 311 10.32 0.19 -26.32
C THR A 311 9.41 -1.00 -26.64
N PRO A 312 8.09 -0.91 -26.39
CA PRO A 312 7.14 -1.93 -26.81
C PRO A 312 7.17 -2.13 -28.33
N ALA A 313 7.07 -3.38 -28.78
CA ALA A 313 7.13 -3.70 -30.20
C ALA A 313 5.95 -3.14 -31.02
N VAL A 314 4.74 -3.07 -30.43
CA VAL A 314 3.51 -2.61 -31.10
C VAL A 314 2.55 -1.98 -30.07
N ALA A 315 1.97 -0.82 -30.40
CA ALA A 315 0.91 -0.21 -29.61
C ALA A 315 -0.45 -0.91 -29.89
N PRO A 316 -1.22 -1.29 -28.86
CA PRO A 316 -2.51 -1.94 -29.07
C PRO A 316 -3.54 -0.97 -29.64
N THR A 317 -4.42 -1.48 -30.51
CA THR A 317 -5.58 -0.71 -30.98
C THR A 317 -6.57 -0.55 -29.83
N VAL A 318 -7.03 0.67 -29.58
CA VAL A 318 -8.00 0.96 -28.51
C VAL A 318 -9.43 0.80 -29.03
N ILE A 319 -10.25 0.01 -28.32
CA ILE A 319 -11.68 -0.17 -28.56
C ILE A 319 -12.41 0.16 -27.27
N ARG A 320 -13.49 0.93 -27.32
CA ARG A 320 -14.29 1.18 -26.13
C ARG A 320 -15.33 0.08 -25.96
N TRP A 321 -15.54 -0.39 -24.74
CA TRP A 321 -16.57 -1.37 -24.43
C TRP A 321 -17.98 -1.03 -24.96
N PRO A 322 -18.45 0.23 -24.92
CA PRO A 322 -19.73 0.61 -25.49
C PRO A 322 -19.85 0.37 -27.01
N ASP A 323 -18.72 0.38 -27.72
CA ASP A 323 -18.65 0.24 -29.18
C ASP A 323 -18.66 -1.24 -29.62
N LEU A 324 -18.56 -2.19 -28.67
CA LEU A 324 -18.74 -3.61 -28.93
C LEU A 324 -20.23 -3.94 -29.15
N PRO A 325 -20.54 -4.92 -30.04
CA PRO A 325 -21.90 -5.41 -30.27
C PRO A 325 -22.66 -5.68 -28.97
N SER A 326 -23.84 -5.06 -28.82
CA SER A 326 -24.61 -5.02 -27.56
C SER A 326 -25.19 -6.35 -27.10
N GLY A 327 -25.30 -7.37 -27.99
CA GLY A 327 -25.89 -8.66 -27.66
C GLY A 327 -25.13 -9.43 -26.57
N ASN A 328 -23.91 -9.89 -26.88
CA ASN A 328 -23.00 -10.49 -25.90
C ASN A 328 -21.63 -9.83 -26.02
N ARG A 329 -21.44 -8.73 -25.28
CA ARG A 329 -20.20 -7.95 -25.33
C ARG A 329 -18.98 -8.73 -24.86
N VAL A 330 -19.12 -9.66 -23.91
CA VAL A 330 -18.01 -10.51 -23.45
C VAL A 330 -17.54 -11.44 -24.56
N ALA A 331 -18.47 -12.07 -25.30
CA ALA A 331 -18.12 -12.90 -26.46
C ALA A 331 -17.52 -12.05 -27.59
N ALA A 332 -18.06 -10.85 -27.83
CA ALA A 332 -17.52 -9.92 -28.82
C ALA A 332 -16.11 -9.44 -28.45
N LEU A 333 -15.84 -9.20 -27.17
CA LEU A 333 -14.50 -8.90 -26.65
C LEU A 333 -13.55 -10.06 -26.93
N ARG A 334 -13.91 -11.29 -26.54
CA ARG A 334 -13.06 -12.47 -26.76
C ARG A 334 -12.69 -12.62 -28.24
N ALA A 335 -13.64 -12.44 -29.16
CA ALA A 335 -13.41 -12.52 -30.60
C ALA A 335 -12.45 -11.45 -31.16
N ARG A 336 -12.20 -10.36 -30.41
CA ARG A 336 -11.22 -9.32 -30.79
C ARG A 336 -9.80 -9.64 -30.32
N LEU A 337 -9.65 -10.34 -29.20
CA LEU A 337 -8.35 -10.59 -28.57
C LEU A 337 -7.42 -11.46 -29.44
N ASP A 338 -7.98 -12.38 -30.23
CA ASP A 338 -7.22 -13.35 -31.03
C ASP A 338 -6.62 -12.80 -32.33
N ARG A 339 -6.90 -11.54 -32.69
CA ARG A 339 -6.63 -11.04 -34.05
C ARG A 339 -5.41 -10.14 -34.16
N SER A 340 -5.22 -9.27 -33.18
CA SER A 340 -4.20 -8.20 -33.19
C SER A 340 -4.07 -7.60 -31.80
N PRO A 341 -2.94 -6.94 -31.47
CA PRO A 341 -2.82 -6.18 -30.25
C PRO A 341 -3.99 -5.21 -30.05
N VAL A 342 -4.73 -5.37 -28.95
CA VAL A 342 -5.97 -4.65 -28.66
C VAL A 342 -6.08 -4.32 -27.18
N ARG A 343 -6.62 -3.15 -26.88
CA ARG A 343 -7.04 -2.72 -25.55
C ARG A 343 -8.52 -2.39 -25.59
N VAL A 344 -9.32 -3.16 -24.87
CA VAL A 344 -10.73 -2.85 -24.65
C VAL A 344 -10.85 -2.06 -23.36
N GLU A 345 -11.20 -0.79 -23.45
CA GLU A 345 -11.29 0.12 -22.30
C GLU A 345 -12.74 0.42 -21.90
N ARG A 346 -12.90 1.08 -20.74
CA ARG A 346 -14.20 1.56 -20.23
C ARG A 346 -15.23 0.46 -20.00
N ILE A 347 -14.77 -0.71 -19.53
CA ILE A 347 -15.64 -1.83 -19.16
C ILE A 347 -16.18 -1.56 -17.75
N PRO A 348 -17.49 -1.36 -17.54
CA PRO A 348 -18.01 -1.04 -16.21
C PRO A 348 -17.74 -2.18 -15.22
N ASN A 349 -17.02 -1.88 -14.13
CA ASN A 349 -16.77 -2.82 -13.05
C ASN A 349 -18.07 -3.06 -12.27
N ARG A 350 -18.69 -4.23 -12.46
CA ARG A 350 -19.99 -4.55 -11.84
C ARG A 350 -19.95 -4.57 -10.31
N LEU A 351 -18.78 -4.72 -9.69
CA LEU A 351 -18.67 -4.69 -8.23
C LEU A 351 -18.83 -3.27 -7.67
N LEU A 352 -18.54 -2.23 -8.47
CA LEU A 352 -18.56 -0.82 -8.03
C LEU A 352 -19.60 0.04 -8.73
N ASN A 353 -20.32 -0.52 -9.70
CA ASN A 353 -21.38 0.15 -10.45
C ASN A 353 -22.72 -0.53 -10.22
N THR A 354 -23.80 0.26 -10.20
CA THR A 354 -25.18 -0.24 -10.06
C THR A 354 -25.82 -0.64 -11.40
N GLU A 355 -25.22 -0.26 -12.52
CA GLU A 355 -25.67 -0.58 -13.88
C GLU A 355 -25.15 -1.94 -14.40
N ALA A 356 -25.60 -2.34 -15.59
CA ALA A 356 -25.10 -3.53 -16.27
C ALA A 356 -23.60 -3.41 -16.59
N GLY A 357 -22.80 -4.29 -15.98
CA GLY A 357 -21.35 -4.37 -16.17
C GLY A 357 -20.86 -5.82 -16.16
N THR A 358 -19.56 -6.01 -15.98
CA THR A 358 -18.97 -7.33 -15.74
C THR A 358 -17.93 -7.25 -14.62
N THR A 359 -17.64 -8.39 -14.01
CA THR A 359 -16.60 -8.50 -12.98
C THR A 359 -15.26 -8.88 -13.60
N ALA A 360 -14.17 -8.54 -12.92
CA ALA A 360 -12.84 -8.97 -13.33
C ALA A 360 -12.73 -10.51 -13.42
N ALA A 361 -13.40 -11.25 -12.52
CA ALA A 361 -13.46 -12.71 -12.55
C ALA A 361 -14.22 -13.29 -13.76
N GLU A 362 -15.28 -12.64 -14.22
CA GLU A 362 -15.99 -13.01 -15.45
C GLU A 362 -15.15 -12.75 -16.69
N LEU A 363 -14.50 -11.59 -16.78
CA LEU A 363 -13.56 -11.28 -17.85
C LEU A 363 -12.39 -12.25 -17.87
N HIS A 364 -11.81 -12.56 -16.71
CA HIS A 364 -10.70 -13.49 -16.59
C HIS A 364 -11.07 -14.90 -17.07
N ARG A 365 -12.27 -15.38 -16.72
CA ARG A 365 -12.80 -16.64 -17.30
C ARG A 365 -13.04 -16.54 -18.80
N ALA A 366 -13.51 -15.39 -19.28
CA ALA A 366 -13.82 -15.20 -20.69
C ALA A 366 -12.56 -15.13 -21.57
N ILE A 367 -11.45 -14.61 -21.07
CA ILE A 367 -10.17 -14.65 -21.79
C ILE A 367 -9.55 -16.05 -21.75
N GLY A 368 -9.70 -16.80 -20.65
CA GLY A 368 -9.17 -18.18 -20.56
C GLY A 368 -7.66 -18.23 -20.83
N ASP A 369 -7.22 -19.12 -21.74
CA ASP A 369 -5.80 -19.33 -22.06
C ASP A 369 -5.22 -18.32 -23.06
N LEU A 370 -5.96 -17.28 -23.41
CA LEU A 370 -5.46 -16.25 -24.31
C LEU A 370 -4.34 -15.44 -23.64
N ASP A 371 -3.38 -14.97 -24.44
CA ASP A 371 -2.37 -14.00 -24.00
C ASP A 371 -3.04 -12.64 -23.78
N ALA A 372 -3.76 -12.52 -22.66
CA ALA A 372 -4.52 -11.34 -22.31
C ALA A 372 -4.57 -11.16 -20.80
N VAL A 373 -4.83 -9.94 -20.35
CA VAL A 373 -4.95 -9.61 -18.92
C VAL A 373 -6.14 -8.70 -18.67
N VAL A 374 -6.71 -8.83 -17.48
CA VAL A 374 -7.74 -7.93 -16.96
C VAL A 374 -7.07 -6.89 -16.07
N CYS A 375 -7.14 -5.64 -16.50
CA CYS A 375 -6.58 -4.50 -15.80
C CYS A 375 -7.69 -3.67 -15.16
N LEU A 376 -7.31 -2.92 -14.14
CA LEU A 376 -8.10 -1.81 -13.61
C LEU A 376 -7.68 -0.55 -14.37
N ASP A 377 -8.61 0.31 -14.77
CA ASP A 377 -8.24 1.63 -15.30
C ASP A 377 -7.49 2.40 -14.19
N PRO A 378 -6.27 2.91 -14.45
CA PRO A 378 -5.47 3.53 -13.42
C PRO A 378 -6.05 4.87 -12.94
N THR A 379 -6.98 5.50 -13.66
CA THR A 379 -7.58 6.79 -13.32
C THR A 379 -9.03 6.67 -12.83
N ASP A 380 -9.70 5.55 -13.12
CA ASP A 380 -11.05 5.26 -12.65
C ASP A 380 -11.20 3.80 -12.19
N PRO A 381 -11.19 3.53 -10.88
CA PRO A 381 -11.32 2.16 -10.38
C PRO A 381 -12.70 1.53 -10.66
N ARG A 382 -13.69 2.31 -11.11
CA ARG A 382 -14.99 1.79 -11.55
C ARG A 382 -14.95 1.27 -12.99
N SER A 383 -13.81 1.39 -13.67
CA SER A 383 -13.56 0.91 -15.02
C SER A 383 -12.52 -0.21 -15.04
N LEU A 384 -12.83 -1.27 -15.79
CA LEU A 384 -11.90 -2.34 -16.13
C LEU A 384 -11.43 -2.17 -17.58
N GLU A 385 -10.30 -2.80 -17.86
CA GLU A 385 -9.75 -2.94 -19.20
C GLU A 385 -9.38 -4.40 -19.48
N VAL A 386 -9.41 -4.82 -20.74
CA VAL A 386 -8.79 -6.07 -21.18
C VAL A 386 -7.79 -5.79 -22.28
N ILE A 387 -6.57 -6.28 -22.12
CA ILE A 387 -5.46 -6.03 -23.04
C ILE A 387 -4.91 -7.37 -23.54
N ALA A 388 -4.69 -7.46 -24.85
CA ALA A 388 -3.96 -8.55 -25.50
C ALA A 388 -2.96 -7.96 -26.52
N PRO A 389 -1.71 -8.45 -26.62
CA PRO A 389 -1.07 -9.40 -25.71
C PRO A 389 -0.89 -8.82 -24.31
N ALA A 390 -0.71 -9.66 -23.29
CA ALA A 390 -0.60 -9.22 -21.90
C ALA A 390 0.52 -8.17 -21.68
N MET A 391 1.64 -8.34 -22.38
CA MET A 391 2.79 -7.42 -22.32
C MET A 391 2.48 -5.98 -22.78
N SER A 392 1.37 -5.75 -23.51
CA SER A 392 0.95 -4.42 -23.92
C SER A 392 0.15 -3.67 -22.85
N ALA A 393 -0.04 -4.27 -21.66
CA ALA A 393 -0.80 -3.67 -20.57
C ALA A 393 -0.12 -2.43 -19.99
N ALA A 394 1.20 -2.45 -19.81
CA ALA A 394 1.95 -1.39 -19.17
C ALA A 394 2.10 -0.15 -20.06
N ARG A 395 1.90 1.03 -19.49
CA ARG A 395 2.04 2.35 -20.14
C ARG A 395 3.15 3.15 -19.45
N PRO A 396 3.84 4.10 -20.11
CA PRO A 396 4.76 5.01 -19.43
C PRO A 396 4.08 5.64 -18.22
N VAL A 397 4.77 5.72 -17.09
CA VAL A 397 4.18 6.29 -15.86
C VAL A 397 3.77 7.75 -16.05
N GLN A 398 4.39 8.49 -16.97
CA GLN A 398 4.03 9.87 -17.30
C GLN A 398 2.62 9.99 -17.92
N GLU A 399 2.11 8.93 -18.57
CA GLU A 399 0.73 8.92 -19.10
C GLU A 399 -0.32 8.66 -18.02
N ILE A 400 0.10 8.14 -16.86
CA ILE A 400 -0.77 7.79 -15.73
C ILE A 400 -0.66 8.82 -14.59
N SER A 401 0.50 9.46 -14.46
CA SER A 401 0.84 10.38 -13.38
C SER A 401 -0.16 11.53 -13.26
N GLY A 402 -0.43 11.91 -12.02
CA GLY A 402 -1.27 13.03 -11.66
C GLY A 402 -1.13 13.35 -10.17
N PRO A 403 -1.88 14.34 -9.64
CA PRO A 403 -1.84 14.66 -8.21
C PRO A 403 -2.25 13.47 -7.32
N GLY A 404 -3.04 12.54 -7.88
CA GLY A 404 -3.50 11.34 -7.19
C GLY A 404 -4.26 11.64 -5.90
N LYS A 405 -4.49 10.58 -5.11
CA LYS A 405 -5.15 10.62 -3.81
C LYS A 405 -4.41 9.71 -2.85
N ALA A 406 -4.33 10.13 -1.60
CA ALA A 406 -3.85 9.30 -0.52
C ALA A 406 -4.62 9.55 0.77
N HIS A 407 -4.60 8.56 1.64
CA HIS A 407 -4.95 8.68 3.06
C HIS A 407 -3.71 8.33 3.88
N GLU A 408 -3.25 9.25 4.74
CA GLU A 408 -1.98 9.13 5.46
C GLU A 408 -2.19 8.94 6.98
N PRO A 409 -1.94 7.74 7.53
CA PRO A 409 -2.25 7.45 8.94
C PRO A 409 -1.31 8.15 9.92
N LEU A 410 -0.08 8.49 9.52
CA LEU A 410 0.89 9.15 10.38
C LEU A 410 0.35 10.48 10.93
N ARG A 411 -0.47 11.22 10.17
CA ARG A 411 -1.03 12.49 10.64
C ARG A 411 -1.93 12.29 11.85
N GLY A 412 -2.87 11.35 11.77
CA GLY A 412 -3.75 10.99 12.87
C GLY A 412 -2.96 10.52 14.09
N PHE A 413 -1.95 9.68 13.86
CA PHE A 413 -1.02 9.20 14.89
C PHE A 413 -0.28 10.35 15.58
N VAL A 414 0.42 11.22 14.84
CA VAL A 414 1.22 12.33 15.38
C VAL A 414 0.36 13.30 16.19
N ARG A 415 -0.86 13.60 15.73
CA ARG A 415 -1.79 14.48 16.45
C ARG A 415 -2.13 13.93 17.83
N ARG A 416 -2.41 12.63 17.93
CA ARG A 416 -2.69 11.97 19.22
C ARG A 416 -1.42 11.87 20.07
N ARG A 417 -0.35 11.36 19.46
CA ARG A 417 0.88 11.00 20.17
C ARG A 417 1.65 12.20 20.69
N LEU A 418 1.79 13.25 19.89
CA LEU A 418 2.51 14.46 20.32
C LEU A 418 1.77 15.18 21.46
N ALA A 419 0.43 15.16 21.44
CA ALA A 419 -0.38 15.68 22.55
C ALA A 419 -0.19 14.87 23.84
N GLU A 420 -0.11 13.54 23.77
CA GLU A 420 0.21 12.68 24.92
C GLU A 420 1.60 12.97 25.48
N VAL A 421 2.60 13.07 24.59
CA VAL A 421 3.99 13.39 24.94
C VAL A 421 4.06 14.73 25.66
N ALA A 422 3.41 15.76 25.12
CA ALA A 422 3.38 17.07 25.73
C ALA A 422 2.73 17.07 27.13
N ARG A 423 1.58 16.40 27.30
CA ARG A 423 0.95 16.26 28.63
C ARG A 423 1.85 15.53 29.63
N ARG A 424 2.55 14.48 29.19
CA ARG A 424 3.50 13.74 30.03
C ARG A 424 4.69 14.61 30.42
N ASP A 425 5.20 15.41 29.50
CA ASP A 425 6.36 16.26 29.71
C ASP A 425 6.05 17.42 30.66
N LEU A 426 4.89 18.08 30.50
CA LEU A 426 4.40 19.09 31.44
C LEU A 426 4.27 18.54 32.87
N ARG A 427 3.71 17.33 33.03
CA ARG A 427 3.60 16.67 34.34
C ARG A 427 4.98 16.42 34.97
N ARG A 428 5.96 15.99 34.17
CA ARG A 428 7.33 15.75 34.65
C ARG A 428 8.05 17.04 35.03
N GLY A 429 7.82 18.12 34.29
CA GLY A 429 8.35 19.45 34.60
C GLY A 429 7.62 20.19 35.73
N GLY A 430 6.53 19.63 36.28
CA GLY A 430 5.74 20.27 37.34
C GLY A 430 4.86 21.42 36.84
N HIS A 431 4.57 21.49 35.55
CA HIS A 431 3.69 22.49 34.95
C HIS A 431 2.22 22.07 35.04
N ALA A 432 1.31 23.06 35.06
CA ALA A 432 -0.11 22.81 34.95
C ALA A 432 -0.45 22.15 33.61
N LEU A 433 -1.44 21.25 33.60
CA LEU A 433 -1.98 20.71 32.36
C LEU A 433 -2.81 21.78 31.65
N VAL A 434 -2.53 21.98 30.37
CA VAL A 434 -3.23 22.94 29.52
C VAL A 434 -3.83 22.24 28.30
N PRO A 435 -4.85 22.82 27.65
CA PRO A 435 -5.33 22.35 26.36
C PRO A 435 -4.19 22.37 25.33
N ILE A 436 -4.07 21.30 24.55
CA ILE A 436 -3.03 21.12 23.54
C ILE A 436 -3.69 20.77 22.21
N THR A 437 -3.31 21.49 21.17
CA THR A 437 -3.62 21.19 19.77
C THR A 437 -2.33 20.88 19.01
N VAL A 438 -2.41 20.09 17.94
CA VAL A 438 -1.25 19.75 17.11
C VAL A 438 -1.59 20.15 15.69
N ASP A 439 -0.79 21.07 15.14
CA ASP A 439 -0.87 21.52 13.76
C ASP A 439 0.28 20.89 12.96
N GLN A 440 -0.06 20.25 11.85
CA GLN A 440 0.91 19.59 10.96
C GLN A 440 1.02 20.31 9.62
N GLY A 441 0.40 21.48 9.49
CA GLY A 441 0.26 22.24 8.25
C GLY A 441 -0.72 21.61 7.25
N GLU A 442 -1.27 22.44 6.38
CA GLU A 442 -1.86 21.96 5.12
C GLU A 442 -0.73 21.68 4.13
N HIS A 443 -0.69 20.47 3.58
CA HIS A 443 0.05 20.24 2.34
C HIS A 443 -0.96 19.83 1.29
N HIS A 444 -1.10 20.71 0.29
CA HIS A 444 -1.70 20.41 -1.01
C HIS A 444 -1.08 19.11 -1.53
N ALA A 445 -1.93 18.16 -1.93
CA ALA A 445 -1.54 16.99 -2.70
C ALA A 445 -0.64 17.47 -3.85
N CYS A 446 0.60 16.95 -3.89
CA CYS A 446 1.57 17.29 -4.92
C CYS A 446 1.40 16.35 -6.11
#